data_AF-A0A6L5K1L2-F1
#
_entry.id   AF-A0A6L5K1L2-F1
#
_cell.length_a   1.000
_cell.length_b   1.000
_cell.length_c   1.000
_cell.angle_alpha   90.00
_cell.angle_beta   90.00
_cell.angle_gamma   90.00
#
_symmetry.space_group_name_H-M   'P 1'
#
loop_
_entity.id
_entity.type
_entity.pdbx_description
1 polymer ?
#
loop_
_entity_poly.entity_id
_entity_poly.type
_entity_poly.pdbx_seq_one_letter_code
_entity_poly.pdbx_strand_id
1 'polypeptide(L)'
;MGRGKSHECPILYGLVEQFLEIVGKGVMKWLIVDRGFLDGERIGHLKRHWKVDTLSGLRSDMNVLEDTRGLLKAEPVKWQDYQPYTPPPVTAAKPESILSREEARRRTLKLQGRWPKPKPPEKVVTFNDLTSWDACPVPLTVVLTQQKDKPPWGLVTTSETQDASFLRGRYHLRETIEERHRQTKLFWDLTGFHSPNFNLVTNQVVFVALT
;
A
#
# COMPACT_ATOMS: atom_id res chain seq x y z
N MET A 1 -5.17 15.37 20.65
CA MET A 1 -3.72 15.29 20.31
C MET A 1 -3.16 13.98 20.85
N GLY A 2 -3.17 12.90 20.08
CA GLY A 2 -2.62 11.61 20.48
C GLY A 2 -1.39 11.27 19.66
N ARG A 3 -0.22 11.15 20.30
CA ARG A 3 1.02 10.67 19.67
C ARG A 3 0.95 9.15 19.52
N GLY A 4 0.43 8.67 18.39
CA GLY A 4 0.60 7.28 17.97
C GLY A 4 1.94 7.15 17.23
N LYS A 5 3.03 6.82 17.94
CA LYS A 5 4.33 6.59 17.29
C LYS A 5 5.07 5.32 17.72
N SER A 6 4.54 4.51 18.65
CA SER A 6 5.34 3.43 19.25
C SER A 6 4.77 2.01 19.23
N HIS A 7 3.51 1.78 18.83
CA HIS A 7 2.88 0.46 19.08
C HIS A 7 2.46 -0.37 17.86
N GLU A 8 2.38 0.16 16.64
CA GLU A 8 1.81 -0.61 15.52
C GLU A 8 2.88 -1.27 14.63
N CYS A 9 4.05 -0.63 14.49
CA CYS A 9 5.14 -1.13 13.66
C CYS A 9 5.68 -2.50 14.13
N PRO A 10 6.01 -2.68 15.42
CA PRO A 10 6.51 -3.97 15.92
C PRO A 10 5.49 -5.10 15.78
N ILE A 11 4.19 -4.79 15.90
CA ILE A 11 3.12 -5.77 15.77
C ILE A 11 3.06 -6.30 14.33
N LEU A 12 3.12 -5.42 13.33
CA LEU A 12 3.08 -5.82 11.93
C LEU A 12 4.21 -6.79 11.59
N TYR A 13 5.46 -6.44 11.92
CA TYR A 13 6.61 -7.29 11.58
C TYR A 13 6.59 -8.61 12.35
N GLY A 14 6.14 -8.60 13.60
CA GLY A 14 5.92 -9.84 14.37
C GLY A 14 4.89 -10.77 13.71
N LEU A 15 3.78 -10.22 13.20
CA LEU A 15 2.77 -11.01 12.47
C LEU A 15 3.31 -11.56 11.15
N VAL A 16 4.08 -10.76 10.41
CA VAL A 16 4.69 -11.20 9.15
C VAL A 16 5.70 -12.32 9.40
N GLU A 17 6.55 -12.18 10.42
CA GLU A 17 7.53 -13.20 10.80
C GLU A 17 6.84 -14.50 11.25
N GLN A 18 5.83 -14.44 12.13
CA GLN A 18 5.05 -15.61 12.53
C GLN A 18 4.40 -16.32 11.33
N PHE A 19 3.82 -15.55 10.40
CA PHE A 19 3.26 -16.12 9.17
C PHE A 19 4.35 -16.86 8.36
N LEU A 20 5.50 -16.23 8.16
CA LEU A 20 6.63 -16.79 7.40
C LEU A 20 7.25 -18.02 8.07
N GLU A 21 7.29 -18.07 9.40
CA GLU A 21 7.71 -19.24 10.17
C GLU A 21 6.78 -20.43 9.94
N ILE A 22 5.46 -20.19 9.83
CA ILE A 22 4.46 -21.23 9.60
C ILE A 22 4.48 -21.73 8.16
N VAL A 23 4.52 -20.83 7.17
CA VAL A 23 4.35 -21.19 5.75
C VAL A 23 5.68 -21.48 5.03
N GLY A 24 6.80 -21.02 5.58
CA GLY A 24 8.13 -21.17 5.02
C GLY A 24 8.56 -20.07 4.03
N LYS A 25 9.84 -20.09 3.68
CA LYS A 25 10.49 -19.12 2.79
C LYS A 25 9.94 -19.23 1.36
N GLY A 26 9.79 -18.07 0.69
CA GLY A 26 9.39 -17.99 -0.72
C GLY A 26 7.88 -17.96 -0.99
N VAL A 27 7.04 -18.20 0.02
CA VAL A 27 5.58 -18.08 -0.09
C VAL A 27 5.18 -16.61 -0.20
N MET A 28 5.57 -15.79 0.77
CA MET A 28 5.45 -14.34 0.65
C MET A 28 6.62 -13.80 -0.17
N LYS A 29 6.31 -13.13 -1.28
CA LYS A 29 7.31 -12.47 -2.13
C LYS A 29 7.37 -10.96 -1.89
N TRP A 30 6.21 -10.36 -1.58
CA TRP A 30 6.06 -8.92 -1.45
C TRP A 30 5.28 -8.57 -0.18
N LEU A 31 5.79 -7.59 0.55
CA LEU A 31 5.12 -6.91 1.65
C LEU A 31 4.85 -5.46 1.23
N ILE A 32 3.58 -5.09 1.05
CA ILE A 32 3.20 -3.70 0.72
C ILE A 32 2.67 -3.04 1.98
N VAL A 33 3.29 -1.93 2.40
CA VAL A 33 2.96 -1.25 3.67
C VAL A 33 2.82 0.25 3.49
N ASP A 34 2.05 0.89 4.36
CA ASP A 34 2.00 2.35 4.42
C ASP A 34 3.28 2.92 5.04
N ARG A 35 3.55 4.19 4.78
CA ARG A 35 4.75 4.94 5.16
C ARG A 35 4.94 5.02 6.68
N GLY A 36 3.87 4.85 7.44
CA GLY A 36 3.89 4.78 8.91
C GLY A 36 4.53 3.51 9.45
N PHE A 37 4.71 2.48 8.60
CA PHE A 37 5.33 1.19 8.94
C PHE A 37 6.76 1.06 8.40
N LEU A 38 7.35 2.15 7.90
CA LEU A 38 8.74 2.15 7.48
C LEU A 38 9.66 1.95 8.67
N ASP A 39 10.31 0.80 8.69
CA ASP A 39 11.31 0.40 9.68
C ASP A 39 12.46 -0.26 8.92
N GLY A 40 13.56 0.48 8.77
CA GLY A 40 14.67 0.06 7.91
C GLY A 40 15.32 -1.24 8.38
N GLU A 41 15.44 -1.43 9.69
CA GLU A 41 16.05 -2.64 10.27
C GLU A 41 15.20 -3.86 9.94
N ARG A 42 13.88 -3.77 10.17
CA ARG A 42 12.93 -4.85 9.88
C ARG A 42 12.80 -5.13 8.39
N ILE A 43 12.75 -4.09 7.56
CA ILE A 43 12.75 -4.23 6.09
C ILE A 43 14.01 -4.98 5.63
N GLY A 44 15.18 -4.58 6.13
CA GLY A 44 16.44 -5.23 5.81
C GLY A 44 16.53 -6.67 6.34
N HIS A 45 15.92 -6.96 7.51
CA HIS A 45 15.80 -8.32 8.03
C HIS A 45 14.95 -9.21 7.12
N LEU A 46 13.75 -8.75 6.74
CA LEU A 46 12.86 -9.46 5.82
C LEU A 46 13.52 -9.77 4.47
N LYS A 47 14.22 -8.80 3.88
CA LYS A 47 14.94 -9.00 2.62
C LYS A 47 16.07 -10.02 2.76
N ARG A 48 16.91 -9.91 3.80
CA ARG A 48 18.09 -10.77 3.95
C ARG A 48 17.71 -12.20 4.36
N HIS A 49 16.88 -12.35 5.37
CA HIS A 49 16.55 -13.63 6.00
C HIS A 49 15.44 -14.37 5.25
N TRP A 50 14.37 -13.67 4.87
CA TRP A 50 13.15 -14.27 4.31
C TRP A 50 13.02 -14.11 2.78
N LYS A 51 13.89 -13.30 2.16
CA LYS A 51 13.83 -12.95 0.72
C LYS A 51 12.50 -12.29 0.33
N VAL A 52 11.90 -11.55 1.26
CA VAL A 52 10.66 -10.79 1.04
C VAL A 52 11.02 -9.38 0.62
N ASP A 53 10.46 -8.93 -0.50
CA ASP A 53 10.59 -7.54 -0.93
C ASP A 53 9.55 -6.64 -0.28
N THR A 54 9.98 -5.51 0.28
CA THR A 54 9.05 -4.52 0.82
C THR A 54 8.79 -3.42 -0.19
N LEU A 55 7.56 -2.91 -0.28
CA LEU A 55 7.18 -1.74 -1.09
C LEU A 55 6.35 -0.78 -0.24
N SER A 56 6.78 0.47 -0.17
CA SER A 56 6.06 1.52 0.57
C SER A 56 6.18 2.88 -0.11
N GLY A 57 5.33 3.83 0.27
CA GLY A 57 5.54 5.22 -0.09
C GLY A 57 6.72 5.83 0.66
N LEU A 58 7.40 6.81 0.05
CA LEU A 58 8.42 7.58 0.76
C LEU A 58 7.79 8.67 1.63
N ARG A 59 8.41 8.89 2.79
CA ARG A 59 8.15 10.10 3.59
C ARG A 59 8.95 11.26 3.02
N SER A 60 8.44 12.47 3.21
CA SER A 60 9.06 13.69 2.67
C SER A 60 10.40 14.04 3.31
N ASP A 61 10.67 13.54 4.51
CA ASP A 61 11.83 13.83 5.34
C ASP A 61 12.92 12.73 5.30
N MET A 62 12.84 11.80 4.34
CA MET A 62 13.86 10.77 4.17
C MET A 62 14.96 11.24 3.22
N ASN A 63 16.21 11.11 3.64
CA ASN A 63 17.41 11.43 2.85
C ASN A 63 17.39 10.75 1.46
N VAL A 64 16.95 9.49 1.40
CA VAL A 64 16.84 8.75 0.13
C VAL A 64 15.94 9.43 -0.90
N LEU A 65 14.89 10.13 -0.46
CA LEU A 65 14.04 10.90 -1.36
C LEU A 65 14.75 12.16 -1.88
N GLU A 66 15.50 12.83 -1.00
CA GLU A 66 16.26 14.03 -1.36
C GLU A 66 17.37 13.69 -2.36
N ASP A 67 18.12 12.62 -2.11
CA ASP A 67 19.18 12.15 -3.00
C ASP A 67 18.64 11.76 -4.36
N THR A 68 17.55 11.00 -4.39
CA THR A 68 16.92 10.60 -5.66
C THR A 68 16.45 11.81 -6.46
N ARG A 69 15.94 12.86 -5.80
CA ARG A 69 15.59 14.13 -6.45
C ARG A 69 16.83 14.91 -6.91
N GLY A 70 17.95 14.77 -6.22
CA GLY A 70 19.25 15.28 -6.65
C GLY A 70 19.73 14.60 -7.93
N LEU A 71 19.72 13.27 -7.96
CA LEU A 71 20.07 12.46 -9.13
C LEU A 71 19.20 12.82 -10.34
N LEU A 72 17.88 12.99 -10.12
CA LEU A 72 16.95 13.42 -11.16
C LEU A 72 17.31 14.76 -11.80
N LYS A 73 17.95 15.68 -11.05
CA LYS A 73 18.38 16.99 -11.56
C LYS A 73 19.77 16.94 -12.21
N ALA A 74 20.61 16.01 -11.78
CA ALA A 74 21.99 15.89 -12.21
C ALA A 74 22.11 15.27 -13.61
N GLU A 75 21.28 14.26 -13.92
CA GLU A 75 21.38 13.51 -15.16
C GLU A 75 20.04 13.43 -15.91
N PRO A 76 20.06 13.43 -17.25
CA PRO A 76 18.86 13.17 -18.03
C PRO A 76 18.43 11.71 -17.83
N VAL A 77 17.25 11.51 -17.23
CA VAL A 77 16.70 10.18 -16.97
C VAL A 77 15.59 9.80 -17.95
N LYS A 78 15.43 8.50 -18.19
CA LYS A 78 14.35 7.95 -19.01
C LYS A 78 13.10 7.72 -18.18
N TRP A 79 12.10 8.57 -18.38
CA TRP A 79 10.77 8.38 -17.82
C TRP A 79 10.03 7.24 -18.53
N GLN A 80 9.29 6.45 -17.76
CA GLN A 80 8.39 5.40 -18.22
C GLN A 80 6.96 5.89 -18.05
N ASP A 81 6.11 5.61 -19.05
CA ASP A 81 4.68 5.90 -18.94
C ASP A 81 4.00 4.80 -18.11
N TYR A 82 3.13 5.23 -17.19
CA TYR A 82 2.32 4.37 -16.35
C TYR A 82 0.84 4.73 -16.48
N GLN A 83 0.03 3.73 -16.80
CA GLN A 83 -1.42 3.84 -16.81
C GLN A 83 -1.99 3.07 -15.61
N PRO A 84 -2.73 3.73 -14.70
CA PRO A 84 -3.37 3.06 -13.57
C PRO A 84 -4.32 1.94 -14.03
N TYR A 85 -4.14 0.74 -13.47
CA TYR A 85 -5.05 -0.38 -13.74
C TYR A 85 -6.45 -0.05 -13.23
N THR A 86 -7.44 -0.16 -14.11
CA THR A 86 -8.84 -0.05 -13.73
C THR A 86 -9.41 -1.46 -13.70
N PRO A 87 -9.71 -2.04 -12.53
CA PRO A 87 -10.28 -3.38 -12.47
C PRO A 87 -11.60 -3.43 -13.24
N PRO A 88 -11.86 -4.50 -14.01
CA PRO A 88 -13.16 -4.69 -14.60
C PRO A 88 -14.21 -4.79 -13.48
N PRO A 89 -15.45 -4.35 -13.73
CA PRO A 89 -16.52 -4.47 -12.75
C PRO A 89 -16.72 -5.95 -12.37
N VAL A 90 -16.69 -6.23 -11.07
CA VAL A 90 -16.93 -7.58 -10.53
C VAL A 90 -18.39 -7.97 -10.81
N THR A 91 -18.61 -9.10 -11.49
CA THR A 91 -19.92 -9.58 -11.96
C THR A 91 -20.69 -10.42 -10.93
N ALA A 92 -20.20 -10.54 -9.70
CA ALA A 92 -20.87 -11.33 -8.66
C ALA A 92 -22.26 -10.77 -8.34
N ALA A 93 -23.24 -11.67 -8.15
CA ALA A 93 -24.60 -11.32 -7.77
C ALA A 93 -24.60 -10.68 -6.37
N LYS A 94 -24.69 -9.35 -6.31
CA LYS A 94 -24.84 -8.61 -5.06
C LYS A 94 -26.31 -8.62 -4.62
N PRO A 95 -26.61 -8.74 -3.31
CA PRO A 95 -27.96 -8.55 -2.78
C PRO A 95 -28.59 -7.20 -3.19
N GLU A 96 -29.91 -7.17 -3.40
CA GLU A 96 -30.64 -5.98 -3.87
C GLU A 96 -30.48 -4.75 -2.95
N SER A 97 -30.37 -4.99 -1.64
CA SER A 97 -30.15 -3.92 -0.65
C SER A 97 -28.80 -3.21 -0.85
N ILE A 98 -27.77 -3.95 -1.27
CA ILE A 98 -26.43 -3.40 -1.57
C ILE A 98 -26.48 -2.63 -2.89
N LEU A 99 -27.17 -3.16 -3.91
CA LEU A 99 -27.33 -2.49 -5.20
C LEU A 99 -28.03 -1.13 -5.03
N SER A 100 -29.14 -1.11 -4.29
CA SER A 100 -29.92 0.11 -4.04
C SER A 100 -29.13 1.18 -3.27
N ARG A 101 -28.35 0.77 -2.25
CA ARG A 101 -27.46 1.66 -1.49
C ARG A 101 -26.30 2.17 -2.36
N GLU A 102 -25.70 1.32 -3.18
CA GLU A 102 -24.64 1.73 -4.12
C GLU A 102 -25.20 2.73 -5.14
N GLU A 103 -26.39 2.50 -5.70
CA GLU A 103 -27.03 3.44 -6.62
C GLU A 103 -27.34 4.79 -6.00
N ALA A 104 -27.94 4.80 -4.80
CA ALA A 104 -28.18 6.04 -4.06
C ALA A 104 -26.87 6.81 -3.85
N ARG A 105 -25.81 6.12 -3.41
CA ARG A 105 -24.47 6.70 -3.27
C ARG A 105 -23.94 7.23 -4.59
N ARG A 106 -24.10 6.49 -5.69
CA ARG A 106 -23.65 6.92 -7.02
C ARG A 106 -24.36 8.20 -7.45
N ARG A 107 -25.67 8.31 -7.22
CA ARG A 107 -26.45 9.53 -7.47
C ARG A 107 -25.93 10.70 -6.62
N THR A 108 -25.75 10.50 -5.31
CA THR A 108 -25.22 11.52 -4.41
C THR A 108 -23.82 12.00 -4.83
N LEU A 109 -22.91 11.09 -5.18
CA LEU A 109 -21.55 11.44 -5.61
C LEU A 109 -21.54 12.23 -6.92
N LYS A 110 -22.42 11.87 -7.88
CA LYS A 110 -22.57 12.61 -9.14
C LYS A 110 -23.11 14.02 -8.89
N LEU A 111 -24.17 14.15 -8.07
CA LEU A 111 -24.74 15.44 -7.69
C LEU A 111 -23.73 16.35 -6.98
N GLN A 112 -22.89 15.78 -6.12
CA GLN A 112 -21.84 16.51 -5.41
C GLN A 112 -20.58 16.76 -6.26
N GLY A 113 -20.54 16.31 -7.54
CA GLY A 113 -19.36 16.43 -8.40
C GLY A 113 -18.16 15.61 -7.93
N ARG A 114 -18.35 14.66 -7.01
CA ARG A 114 -17.32 13.80 -6.40
C ARG A 114 -17.18 12.45 -7.09
N TRP A 115 -17.76 12.30 -8.29
CA TRP A 115 -17.61 11.07 -9.06
C TRP A 115 -16.13 10.88 -9.45
N PRO A 116 -15.53 9.72 -9.16
CA PRO A 116 -14.12 9.48 -9.48
C PRO A 116 -13.93 9.57 -11.00
N LYS A 117 -13.09 10.52 -11.42
CA LYS A 117 -12.60 10.58 -12.79
C LYS A 117 -11.52 9.51 -12.96
N PRO A 118 -11.36 8.93 -14.16
CA PRO A 118 -10.22 8.06 -14.45
C PRO A 118 -8.93 8.82 -14.13
N LYS A 119 -8.01 8.14 -13.44
CA LYS A 119 -6.71 8.73 -13.11
C LYS A 119 -5.95 8.96 -14.43
N PRO A 120 -5.38 10.15 -14.65
CA PRO A 120 -4.60 10.42 -15.85
C PRO A 120 -3.34 9.52 -15.90
N PRO A 121 -2.76 9.31 -17.09
CA PRO A 121 -1.45 8.67 -17.20
C PRO A 121 -0.43 9.44 -16.38
N GLU A 122 0.46 8.71 -15.72
CA GLU A 122 1.55 9.25 -14.91
C GLU A 122 2.89 8.89 -15.57
N LYS A 123 3.92 9.69 -15.29
CA LYS A 123 5.30 9.38 -15.66
C LYS A 123 6.07 8.95 -14.42
N VAL A 124 6.77 7.83 -14.52
CA VAL A 124 7.53 7.23 -13.43
C VAL A 124 8.98 6.96 -13.83
N VAL A 125 9.89 6.99 -12.88
CA VAL A 125 11.33 6.71 -13.10
C VAL A 125 11.90 5.99 -11.89
N THR A 126 12.86 5.09 -12.12
CA THR A 126 13.47 4.26 -11.07
C THR A 126 14.94 4.60 -10.88
N PHE A 127 15.40 4.52 -9.64
CA PHE A 127 16.79 4.61 -9.22
C PHE A 127 17.09 3.44 -8.29
N ASN A 128 18.09 2.63 -8.62
CA ASN A 128 18.51 1.46 -7.85
C ASN A 128 19.73 1.79 -6.98
N ASP A 129 20.10 0.84 -6.12
CA ASP A 129 21.34 0.86 -5.31
C ASP A 129 21.49 2.06 -4.37
N LEU A 130 20.38 2.61 -3.90
CA LEU A 130 20.39 3.74 -2.98
C LEU A 130 20.63 3.26 -1.55
N THR A 131 21.67 3.79 -0.91
CA THR A 131 22.09 3.39 0.45
C THR A 131 22.04 4.55 1.45
N SER A 132 21.42 5.68 1.10
CA SER A 132 21.44 6.87 1.93
C SER A 132 20.43 6.88 3.07
N TRP A 133 19.57 5.86 3.16
CA TRP A 133 18.78 5.60 4.36
C TRP A 133 19.54 4.63 5.27
N ASP A 134 20.32 5.21 6.18
CA ASP A 134 21.17 4.53 7.17
C ASP A 134 20.46 3.45 8.02
N ALA A 135 19.19 3.67 8.36
CA ALA A 135 18.41 2.71 9.12
C ALA A 135 18.15 1.40 8.37
N CYS A 136 18.27 1.39 7.03
CA CYS A 136 18.05 0.20 6.21
C CYS A 136 19.39 -0.42 5.79
N PRO A 137 19.73 -1.64 6.25
CA PRO A 137 21.04 -2.27 5.99
C PRO A 137 21.15 -2.89 4.59
N VAL A 138 20.17 -2.68 3.71
CA VAL A 138 20.16 -3.21 2.33
C VAL A 138 19.94 -2.06 1.34
N PRO A 139 20.53 -2.13 0.14
CA PRO A 139 20.27 -1.14 -0.91
C PRO A 139 18.79 -1.09 -1.28
N LEU A 140 18.36 0.11 -1.65
CA LEU A 140 16.97 0.42 -1.95
C LEU A 140 16.81 0.91 -3.38
N THR A 141 15.64 0.63 -3.89
CA THR A 141 15.14 1.10 -5.17
C THR A 141 14.06 2.14 -4.91
N VAL A 142 14.22 3.32 -5.49
CA VAL A 142 13.22 4.40 -5.41
C VAL A 142 12.57 4.61 -6.76
N VAL A 143 11.24 4.70 -6.75
CA VAL A 143 10.46 5.09 -7.92
C VAL A 143 9.87 6.47 -7.71
N LEU A 144 10.25 7.44 -8.51
CA LEU A 144 9.67 8.78 -8.51
C LEU A 144 8.52 8.86 -9.51
N THR A 145 7.42 9.47 -9.10
CA THR A 145 6.27 9.80 -9.95
C THR A 145 6.19 11.30 -10.15
N GLN A 146 6.12 11.72 -11.41
CA GLN A 146 6.04 13.13 -11.78
C GLN A 146 4.76 13.78 -11.26
N GLN A 147 4.86 15.02 -10.80
CA GLN A 147 3.71 15.86 -10.48
C GLN A 147 3.76 17.17 -11.26
N LYS A 148 2.59 17.71 -11.58
CA LYS A 148 2.48 19.07 -12.11
C LYS A 148 2.66 20.07 -10.97
N ASP A 149 3.51 21.08 -11.19
CA ASP A 149 3.74 22.22 -10.27
C ASP A 149 4.26 21.84 -8.87
N LYS A 150 4.75 20.61 -8.68
CA LYS A 150 5.25 20.07 -7.41
C LYS A 150 6.44 19.16 -7.63
N PRO A 151 7.34 19.03 -6.64
CA PRO A 151 8.41 18.05 -6.73
C PRO A 151 7.82 16.64 -6.80
N PRO A 152 8.47 15.71 -7.54
CA PRO A 152 7.99 14.34 -7.65
C PRO A 152 7.94 13.68 -6.27
N TRP A 153 6.93 12.85 -6.06
CA TRP A 153 6.81 12.00 -4.88
C TRP A 153 7.33 10.60 -5.22
N GLY A 154 7.71 9.83 -4.21
CA GLY A 154 8.36 8.54 -4.45
C GLY A 154 7.77 7.36 -3.70
N LEU A 155 8.08 6.18 -4.22
CA LEU A 155 7.96 4.88 -3.58
C LEU A 155 9.37 4.35 -3.27
N VAL A 156 9.48 3.47 -2.29
CA VAL A 156 10.71 2.78 -1.94
C VAL A 156 10.48 1.28 -1.87
N THR A 157 11.43 0.51 -2.38
CA THR A 157 11.42 -0.94 -2.33
C THR A 157 12.81 -1.54 -2.16
N THR A 158 12.88 -2.77 -1.65
CA THR A 158 14.11 -3.58 -1.60
C THR A 158 14.31 -4.44 -2.85
N SER A 159 13.37 -4.38 -3.79
CA SER A 159 13.44 -5.16 -5.03
C SER A 159 14.30 -4.41 -6.05
N GLU A 160 15.33 -5.08 -6.54
CA GLU A 160 16.19 -4.54 -7.60
C GLU A 160 15.48 -4.74 -8.94
N THR A 161 14.93 -3.67 -9.49
CA THR A 161 14.23 -3.70 -10.77
C THR A 161 14.30 -2.36 -11.46
N GLN A 162 14.35 -2.38 -12.78
CA GLN A 162 14.27 -1.17 -13.60
C GLN A 162 12.83 -0.87 -14.04
N ASP A 163 11.87 -1.74 -13.73
CA ASP A 163 10.46 -1.59 -14.13
C ASP A 163 9.70 -0.70 -13.14
N ALA A 164 9.70 0.61 -13.41
CA ALA A 164 9.04 1.63 -12.62
C ALA A 164 7.52 1.44 -12.63
N SER A 165 6.97 1.10 -13.80
CA SER A 165 5.54 0.92 -14.02
C SER A 165 5.00 -0.29 -13.26
N PHE A 166 5.76 -1.39 -13.20
CA PHE A 166 5.44 -2.55 -12.38
C PHE A 166 5.34 -2.19 -10.89
N LEU A 167 6.34 -1.50 -10.34
CA LEU A 167 6.34 -1.10 -8.93
C LEU A 167 5.20 -0.14 -8.61
N ARG A 168 4.95 0.83 -9.48
CA ARG A 168 3.85 1.78 -9.35
C ARG A 168 2.48 1.10 -9.41
N GLY A 169 2.32 0.12 -10.30
CA GLY A 169 1.13 -0.73 -10.42
C GLY A 169 0.93 -1.63 -9.21
N ARG A 170 2.01 -2.20 -8.67
CA ARG A 170 1.97 -3.04 -7.49
C ARG A 170 1.57 -2.26 -6.24
N TYR A 171 2.04 -1.01 -6.12
CA TYR A 171 1.60 -0.12 -5.04
C TYR A 171 0.11 0.25 -5.12
N HIS A 172 -0.51 0.18 -6.30
CA HIS A 172 -1.94 0.41 -6.46
C HIS A 172 -2.80 -0.66 -5.75
N LEU A 173 -2.26 -1.85 -5.50
CA LEU A 173 -2.93 -2.90 -4.69
C LEU A 173 -3.23 -2.43 -3.26
N ARG A 174 -2.54 -1.39 -2.77
CA ARG A 174 -2.86 -0.74 -1.48
C ARG A 174 -4.28 -0.18 -1.47
N GLU A 175 -4.75 0.36 -2.60
CA GLU A 175 -6.13 0.88 -2.72
C GLU A 175 -7.16 -0.26 -2.61
N THR A 176 -6.81 -1.47 -3.06
CA THR A 176 -7.65 -2.66 -2.88
C THR A 176 -7.78 -3.06 -1.41
N ILE A 177 -6.72 -2.91 -0.61
CA ILE A 177 -6.74 -3.17 0.84
C ILE A 177 -7.65 -2.14 1.54
N GLU A 178 -7.50 -0.85 1.24
CA GLU A 178 -8.36 0.21 1.77
C GLU A 178 -9.85 -0.03 1.41
N GLU A 179 -10.10 -0.43 0.17
CA GLU A 179 -11.44 -0.80 -0.29
C GLU A 179 -11.98 -2.02 0.46
N ARG A 180 -11.17 -3.08 0.64
CA ARG A 180 -11.58 -4.27 1.39
C ARG A 180 -11.91 -3.93 2.85
N HIS A 181 -11.09 -3.14 3.52
CA HIS A 181 -11.40 -2.65 4.86
C HIS A 181 -12.69 -1.84 4.91
N ARG A 182 -12.96 -1.01 3.89
CA ARG A 182 -14.23 -0.30 3.77
C ARG A 182 -15.40 -1.27 3.58
N GLN A 183 -15.24 -2.30 2.74
CA GLN A 183 -16.27 -3.33 2.52
C GLN A 183 -16.57 -4.07 3.83
N THR A 184 -15.56 -4.54 4.54
CA THR A 184 -15.69 -5.20 5.85
C THR A 184 -16.33 -4.29 6.90
N LYS A 185 -16.01 -2.99 6.95
CA LYS A 185 -16.61 -2.06 7.92
C LYS A 185 -18.03 -1.63 7.58
N LEU A 186 -18.30 -1.31 6.30
CA LEU A 186 -19.55 -0.65 5.89
C LEU A 186 -20.63 -1.62 5.37
N PHE A 187 -20.23 -2.79 4.86
CA PHE A 187 -21.15 -3.70 4.15
C PHE A 187 -21.36 -5.03 4.88
N TRP A 188 -20.38 -5.49 5.66
CA TRP A 188 -20.54 -6.66 6.53
C TRP A 188 -21.15 -6.32 7.91
N ASP A 189 -21.51 -5.05 8.13
CA ASP A 189 -22.12 -4.52 9.35
C ASP A 189 -21.56 -5.15 10.64
N LEU A 190 -20.22 -5.20 10.74
CA LEU A 190 -19.53 -5.64 11.96
C LEU A 190 -19.99 -4.85 13.19
N THR A 191 -20.52 -3.64 12.96
CA THR A 191 -21.12 -2.78 13.97
C THR A 191 -22.51 -3.17 14.40
N GLY A 192 -23.26 -3.96 13.61
CA GLY A 192 -24.61 -4.40 13.92
C GLY A 192 -24.67 -5.58 14.90
N PHE A 193 -23.56 -6.30 15.09
CA PHE A 193 -23.44 -7.34 16.10
C PHE A 193 -22.95 -6.74 17.43
N HIS A 194 -23.82 -6.73 18.44
CA HIS A 194 -23.51 -6.26 19.78
C HIS A 194 -23.55 -7.40 20.79
N SER A 195 -22.48 -7.56 21.57
CA SER A 195 -22.43 -8.47 22.70
C SER A 195 -21.49 -7.91 23.79
N PRO A 196 -21.82 -8.07 25.08
CA PRO A 196 -20.89 -7.74 26.16
C PRO A 196 -19.75 -8.75 26.29
N ASN A 197 -19.81 -9.90 25.61
CA ASN A 197 -18.78 -10.93 25.65
C ASN A 197 -17.73 -10.71 24.54
N PHE A 198 -16.51 -10.37 24.96
CA PHE A 198 -15.38 -10.13 24.06
C PHE A 198 -15.10 -11.32 23.12
N ASN A 199 -15.19 -12.55 23.61
CA ASN A 199 -14.93 -13.75 22.79
C ASN A 199 -15.97 -13.89 21.69
N LEU A 200 -17.24 -13.55 21.96
CA LEU A 200 -18.31 -13.65 20.99
C LEU A 200 -18.16 -12.60 19.89
N VAL A 201 -17.80 -11.36 20.25
CA VAL A 201 -17.47 -10.30 19.28
C VAL A 201 -16.26 -10.68 18.43
N THR A 202 -15.20 -11.22 19.07
CA THR A 202 -13.97 -11.62 18.38
C THR A 202 -14.23 -12.74 17.37
N ASN A 203 -14.98 -13.77 17.77
CA ASN A 203 -15.36 -14.87 16.86
C ASN A 203 -16.14 -14.34 15.66
N GLN A 204 -17.12 -13.46 15.87
CA GLN A 204 -17.88 -12.85 14.76
C GLN A 204 -16.97 -12.11 13.78
N VAL A 205 -16.02 -11.32 14.29
CA VAL A 205 -15.04 -10.61 13.45
C VAL A 205 -14.15 -11.58 12.68
N VAL A 206 -13.66 -12.64 13.33
CA VAL A 206 -12.80 -13.66 12.68
C VAL A 206 -13.56 -14.40 11.58
N PHE A 207 -14.78 -14.86 11.83
CA PHE A 207 -15.57 -15.57 10.82
C PHE A 207 -15.89 -14.69 9.61
N VAL A 208 -16.22 -13.41 9.82
CA VAL A 208 -16.43 -12.44 8.74
C VAL A 208 -15.13 -12.13 7.98
N ALA A 209 -13.98 -12.15 8.66
CA ALA A 209 -12.69 -11.91 8.01
C ALA A 209 -12.20 -13.12 7.18
N LEU A 210 -12.67 -14.33 7.50
CA LEU A 210 -12.32 -15.57 6.80
C LEU A 210 -13.20 -15.87 5.57
N THR A 211 -14.33 -15.17 5.41
CA THR A 211 -15.20 -15.22 4.22
C THR A 211 -14.79 -14.24 3.12
#